data_AF-A0AAD6KLN2-F1
#
_entry.id   AF-A0AAD6KLN2-F1
#
_cell.length_a   1.000
_cell.length_b   1.000
_cell.length_c   1.000
_cell.angle_alpha   90.00
_cell.angle_beta   90.00
_cell.angle_gamma   90.00
#
_symmetry.space_group_name_H-M   'P 1'
#
loop_
_entity.id
_entity.type
_entity.pdbx_description
1 polymer ?
#
loop_
_entity_poly.entity_id
_entity_poly.type
_entity_poly.pdbx_seq_one_letter_code
_entity_poly.pdbx_strand_id
1 'polypeptide(L)'
;MGMDTWVWELSVRRKWRLPKLSVIPVRRGYWGNKIGKPHTVPCKVTGKCGGSTKTLGNFVKATFDCLLKTYGFLTPDFWTETRFIKSPFQEFTDLLAKPTKALVLEDVEA
;
A
#
# COMPACT_ATOMS: atom_id res chain seq x y z
N MET A 1 20.20 11.13 31.03
CA MET A 1 19.71 11.60 29.72
C MET A 1 18.48 10.79 29.36
N GLY A 2 17.33 11.12 29.96
CA GLY A 2 16.06 10.45 29.65
C GLY A 2 15.42 11.17 28.48
N MET A 3 14.97 10.42 27.47
CA MET A 3 14.08 10.97 26.44
C MET A 3 12.85 11.52 27.17
N ASP A 4 12.55 12.78 26.93
CA ASP A 4 11.36 13.48 27.37
C ASP A 4 10.11 12.70 26.92
N THR A 5 9.14 12.55 27.83
CA THR A 5 7.92 11.77 27.63
C THR A 5 7.12 12.20 26.39
N TRP A 6 7.24 13.47 26.01
CA TRP A 6 6.66 14.05 24.78
C TRP A 6 7.27 13.47 23.49
N VAL A 7 8.59 13.38 23.39
CA VAL A 7 9.27 12.76 22.24
C VAL A 7 8.90 11.29 22.14
N TRP A 8 8.76 10.59 23.26
CA TRP A 8 8.28 9.21 23.28
C TRP A 8 6.85 9.09 22.75
N GLU A 9 5.91 9.92 23.18
CA GLU A 9 4.52 9.89 22.71
C GLU A 9 4.41 10.17 21.20
N LEU A 10 5.13 11.18 20.71
CA LEU A 10 5.19 11.49 19.28
C LEU A 10 5.72 10.31 18.45
N SER A 11 6.71 9.58 18.97
CA SER A 11 7.24 8.37 18.33
C SER A 11 6.19 7.26 18.24
N VAL A 12 5.44 7.02 19.32
CA VAL A 12 4.36 6.03 19.34
C VAL A 12 3.23 6.41 18.38
N ARG A 13 2.83 7.67 18.34
CA ARG A 13 1.79 8.17 17.42
C ARG A 13 2.21 8.00 15.96
N ARG A 14 3.48 8.26 15.63
CA ARG A 14 4.03 8.04 14.28
C ARG A 14 4.03 6.55 13.91
N LYS A 15 4.38 5.66 14.84
CA LYS A 15 4.41 4.21 14.62
C LYS A 15 3.04 3.64 14.22
N TRP A 16 1.94 4.23 14.67
CA TRP A 16 0.57 3.82 14.28
C TRP A 16 0.07 4.48 13.00
N ARG A 17 0.50 5.70 12.69
CA ARG A 17 0.04 6.45 11.51
C ARG A 17 0.73 5.98 10.23
N LEU A 18 2.05 5.85 10.25
CA LEU A 18 2.85 5.59 9.05
C LEU A 18 2.49 4.27 8.34
N PRO A 19 2.27 3.13 9.04
CA PRO A 19 1.93 1.87 8.37
C PRO A 19 0.60 1.91 7.62
N LYS A 20 -0.34 2.77 8.04
CA LYS A 20 -1.64 2.93 7.38
C LYS A 20 -1.52 3.60 6.02
N LEU A 21 -0.51 4.47 5.85
CA LEU A 21 -0.21 5.13 4.57
C LEU A 21 0.60 4.23 3.63
N SER A 22 1.34 3.27 4.18
CA SER A 22 2.17 2.33 3.41
C SER A 22 1.50 0.97 3.20
N VAL A 23 0.17 0.91 3.20
CA VAL A 23 -0.56 -0.32 2.87
C VAL A 23 -0.40 -0.61 1.38
N ILE A 24 0.00 -1.83 1.06
CA ILE A 24 0.33 -2.25 -0.29
C ILE A 24 -0.48 -3.50 -0.65
N PRO A 25 -0.96 -3.62 -1.90
CA PRO A 25 -1.62 -4.84 -2.35
C PRO A 25 -0.60 -5.99 -2.42
N VAL A 26 -1.01 -7.17 -1.94
CA VAL A 26 -0.21 -8.40 -2.06
C VAL A 26 -0.94 -9.40 -2.93
N ARG A 27 -0.24 -9.97 -3.92
CA ARG A 27 -0.82 -10.99 -4.79
C ARG A 27 -0.71 -12.36 -4.14
N ARG A 28 -1.85 -13.05 -4.02
CA ARG A 28 -1.92 -14.45 -3.60
C ARG A 28 -2.25 -15.34 -4.80
N GLY A 29 -1.81 -16.58 -4.76
CA GLY A 29 -1.98 -17.59 -5.79
C GLY A 29 -2.21 -18.97 -5.20
N TYR A 30 -1.90 -19.98 -6.00
CA TYR A 30 -2.04 -21.39 -5.66
C TYR A 30 -0.71 -22.10 -5.90
N TRP A 31 -0.53 -23.23 -5.22
CA TRP A 31 0.59 -24.13 -5.50
C TRP A 31 0.05 -25.40 -6.14
N GLY A 32 0.38 -25.63 -7.42
CA GLY A 32 -0.17 -26.73 -8.21
C GLY A 32 -1.62 -26.49 -8.63
N ASN A 33 -2.59 -26.91 -7.81
CA ASN A 33 -4.01 -26.89 -8.16
C ASN A 33 -4.73 -25.62 -7.69
N LYS A 34 -5.58 -25.07 -8.57
CA LYS A 34 -6.40 -23.87 -8.32
C LYS A 34 -7.73 -24.24 -7.64
N ILE A 35 -7.67 -24.73 -6.39
CA ILE A 35 -8.85 -25.14 -5.62
C ILE A 35 -9.22 -24.06 -4.59
N GLY A 36 -10.47 -23.60 -4.60
CA GLY A 36 -11.00 -22.69 -3.59
C GLY A 36 -10.47 -21.26 -3.72
N LYS A 37 -10.11 -20.63 -2.60
CA LYS A 37 -9.55 -19.27 -2.56
C LYS A 37 -8.01 -19.30 -2.61
N PRO A 38 -7.34 -18.26 -3.15
CA PRO A 38 -5.89 -18.23 -3.24
C PRO A 38 -5.24 -18.17 -1.86
N HIS A 39 -4.29 -19.07 -1.58
CA HIS A 39 -3.71 -19.22 -0.24
C HIS A 39 -2.17 -19.19 -0.20
N THR A 40 -1.47 -19.26 -1.34
CA THR A 40 0.01 -19.25 -1.41
C THR A 40 0.53 -18.00 -2.15
N VAL A 41 1.85 -17.85 -2.28
CA VAL A 41 2.46 -16.89 -3.21
C VAL A 41 2.58 -17.51 -4.61
N PRO A 42 2.31 -16.76 -5.69
CA PRO A 42 2.26 -17.33 -7.05
C PRO A 42 3.64 -17.66 -7.64
N CYS A 43 4.70 -17.02 -7.17
CA CYS A 43 6.06 -17.21 -7.66
C CYS A 43 7.08 -17.09 -6.52
N LYS A 44 8.31 -17.57 -6.75
CA LYS A 44 9.43 -17.34 -5.84
C LYS A 44 9.90 -15.89 -6.01
N VAL A 45 9.77 -15.11 -4.95
CA VAL A 45 10.15 -13.69 -4.94
C VAL A 45 11.35 -13.49 -4.00
N THR A 46 12.21 -12.54 -4.34
CA THR A 46 13.39 -12.18 -3.54
C THR A 46 13.30 -10.72 -3.10
N GLY A 47 13.36 -10.49 -1.79
CA GLY A 47 13.50 -9.15 -1.20
C GLY A 47 14.94 -8.90 -0.73
N LYS A 48 15.40 -7.65 -0.82
CA LYS A 48 16.74 -7.26 -0.35
C LYS A 48 16.63 -6.04 0.56
N CYS A 49 17.36 -6.07 1.68
CA CYS A 49 17.58 -4.91 2.53
C CYS A 49 19.03 -4.96 3.03
N GLY A 50 19.75 -3.84 3.01
CA GLY A 50 21.13 -3.80 3.47
C GLY A 50 21.23 -4.09 4.96
N GLY A 51 22.08 -5.04 5.36
CA GLY A 51 22.31 -5.40 6.76
C GLY A 51 22.35 -6.90 7.01
N SER A 52 22.35 -7.29 8.28
CA SER A 52 22.34 -8.69 8.72
C SER A 52 20.94 -9.15 9.09
N THR A 53 20.62 -10.42 8.84
CA THR A 53 19.38 -11.08 9.28
C THR A 53 19.19 -11.06 10.80
N LYS A 54 20.28 -10.92 11.57
CA LYS A 54 20.22 -10.79 13.04
C LYS A 54 19.53 -9.51 13.53
N THR A 55 19.44 -8.48 12.67
CA THR A 55 18.79 -7.21 13.02
C THR A 55 17.31 -7.23 12.63
N LEU A 56 16.41 -7.14 13.63
CA LEU A 56 14.96 -7.23 13.42
C LEU A 56 14.42 -6.26 12.37
N GLY A 57 14.88 -5.01 12.39
CA GLY A 57 14.39 -3.97 11.48
C GLY A 57 14.70 -4.24 10.00
N ASN A 58 15.88 -4.78 9.70
CA ASN A 58 16.27 -5.06 8.31
C ASN A 58 15.59 -6.32 7.78
N PHE A 59 15.37 -7.31 8.65
CA PHE A 59 14.63 -8.51 8.29
C PHE A 59 13.18 -8.18 7.90
N VAL A 60 12.47 -7.38 8.71
CA VAL A 60 11.08 -6.97 8.41
C VAL A 60 11.00 -6.13 7.13
N LYS A 61 11.98 -5.26 6.88
CA LYS A 61 12.02 -4.49 5.62
C LYS A 61 12.24 -5.39 4.41
N ALA A 62 13.12 -6.38 4.51
CA ALA A 62 13.37 -7.33 3.42
C ALA A 62 12.13 -8.20 3.09
N THR A 63 11.38 -8.63 4.12
CA THR A 63 10.13 -9.39 3.89
C THR A 63 9.05 -8.53 3.24
N PHE A 64 8.92 -7.26 3.65
CA PHE A 64 7.98 -6.32 3.03
C PHE A 64 8.29 -6.03 1.56
N ASP A 65 9.56 -5.79 1.23
CA ASP A 65 10.03 -5.59 -0.15
C ASP A 65 9.76 -6.82 -1.04
N CYS A 66 9.89 -8.02 -0.47
CA CYS A 66 9.54 -9.25 -1.17
C CYS A 66 8.04 -9.30 -1.53
N LEU A 67 7.16 -8.97 -0.60
CA LEU A 67 5.71 -8.97 -0.84
C LEU A 67 5.28 -7.91 -1.86
N LEU A 68 5.92 -6.74 -1.83
CA LEU A 68 5.75 -5.67 -2.81
C LEU A 68 5.99 -6.15 -4.25
N LYS A 69 7.02 -6.95 -4.46
CA LYS A 69 7.42 -7.46 -5.77
C LYS A 69 6.52 -8.56 -6.31
N THR A 70 5.53 -9.04 -5.55
CA THR A 70 4.60 -10.10 -6.01
C THR A 70 3.77 -9.68 -7.22
N TYR A 71 3.49 -8.39 -7.39
CA TYR A 71 2.86 -7.83 -8.61
C TYR A 71 3.86 -7.47 -9.71
N GLY A 72 5.17 -7.43 -9.43
CA GLY A 72 6.19 -7.12 -10.42
C GLY A 72 6.52 -8.29 -11.36
N PHE A 73 6.08 -9.51 -11.03
CA PHE A 73 6.30 -10.67 -11.89
C PHE A 73 5.13 -10.87 -12.86
N LEU A 74 5.43 -10.78 -14.15
CA LEU A 74 4.48 -11.02 -15.23
C LEU A 74 4.20 -12.51 -15.37
N THR A 75 3.09 -12.96 -14.78
CA THR A 75 2.50 -14.27 -15.09
C THR A 75 1.64 -14.18 -16.34
N PRO A 76 1.44 -15.28 -17.08
CA PRO A 76 0.57 -15.31 -18.27
C PRO A 76 -0.83 -14.71 -18.06
N ASP A 77 -1.39 -14.85 -16.85
CA ASP A 77 -2.69 -14.26 -16.46
C ASP A 77 -2.75 -12.72 -16.57
N PHE A 78 -1.59 -12.03 -16.62
CA PHE A 78 -1.49 -10.56 -16.70
C PHE A 78 -1.03 -10.05 -18.08
N TRP A 79 -0.86 -10.94 -19.07
CA TRP A 79 -0.44 -10.54 -20.41
C TRP A 79 -1.56 -9.92 -21.25
N THR A 80 -2.82 -10.13 -20.84
CA THR A 80 -3.97 -9.50 -21.51
C THR A 80 -3.91 -7.98 -21.34
N GLU A 81 -4.17 -7.25 -22.42
CA GLU A 81 -4.11 -5.78 -22.42
C GLU A 81 -5.02 -5.18 -21.34
N THR A 82 -4.43 -4.35 -20.47
CA THR A 82 -5.19 -3.59 -19.48
C THR A 82 -5.90 -2.43 -20.16
N ARG A 83 -7.23 -2.36 -20.07
CA ARG A 83 -7.99 -1.17 -20.50
C ARG A 83 -7.77 -0.06 -19.49
N PHE A 84 -7.14 1.04 -19.91
CA PHE A 84 -6.97 2.21 -19.08
C PHE A 84 -8.29 2.94 -18.91
N ILE A 85 -8.79 3.00 -17.67
CA ILE A 85 -9.91 3.86 -17.31
C ILE A 85 -9.41 5.30 -17.09
N LYS A 86 -10.31 6.28 -17.18
CA LYS A 86 -9.98 7.66 -16.83
C LYS A 86 -9.54 7.73 -15.37
N SER A 87 -8.61 8.63 -15.05
CA SER A 87 -8.18 8.77 -13.67
C SER A 87 -9.29 9.44 -12.85
N PRO A 88 -9.49 9.09 -11.58
CA PRO A 88 -10.50 9.74 -10.74
C PRO A 88 -10.33 11.26 -10.68
N PHE A 89 -9.08 11.75 -10.79
CA PHE A 89 -8.79 13.18 -10.86
C PHE A 89 -9.36 13.87 -12.10
N GLN A 90 -9.46 13.15 -13.22
CA GLN A 90 -10.08 13.67 -14.44
C GLN A 90 -11.61 13.71 -14.33
N GLU A 91 -12.23 12.73 -13.67
CA GLU A 91 -13.70 12.67 -13.51
C GLU A 91 -14.21 13.72 -12.52
N PHE A 92 -13.47 13.97 -11.44
CA PHE A 92 -13.86 14.92 -10.39
C PHE A 92 -13.18 16.29 -10.53
N THR A 93 -12.63 16.61 -11.71
CA THR A 93 -11.95 17.89 -11.97
C THR A 93 -12.86 19.08 -11.67
N ASP A 94 -14.13 19.00 -12.05
CA ASP A 94 -15.10 20.08 -11.87
C ASP A 94 -15.47 20.29 -10.40
N LEU A 95 -15.45 19.23 -9.58
CA LEU A 95 -15.67 19.32 -8.12
C LEU A 95 -14.46 19.93 -7.42
N LEU A 96 -13.25 19.57 -7.84
CA LEU A 96 -12.01 20.06 -7.25
C LEU A 96 -11.72 21.53 -7.62
N ALA A 97 -12.21 21.99 -8.78
CA ALA A 97 -12.09 23.37 -9.23
C ALA A 97 -12.97 24.34 -8.42
N LYS A 98 -14.06 23.85 -7.81
CA LYS A 98 -14.94 24.68 -6.98
C LYS A 98 -14.18 25.10 -5.71
N PRO A 99 -14.16 26.40 -5.36
CA PRO A 99 -13.57 26.84 -4.10
C PRO A 99 -14.37 26.22 -2.94
N THR A 100 -13.67 25.66 -1.96
CA THR A 100 -14.26 24.92 -0.82
C THR A 100 -15.28 25.72 -0.02
N LYS A 101 -15.24 27.05 -0.08
CA LYS A 101 -16.23 27.94 0.55
C LYS A 101 -17.59 27.95 -0.15
N ALA A 102 -17.65 27.69 -1.46
CA ALA A 102 -18.90 27.70 -2.22
C ALA A 102 -19.70 26.39 -2.05
N LEU A 103 -19.02 25.27 -1.77
CA LEU A 103 -19.67 23.97 -1.56
C LEU A 103 -20.53 23.91 -0.29
N VAL A 104 -20.18 24.66 0.75
CA VAL A 104 -20.89 24.63 2.05
C VAL A 104 -22.19 25.45 2.01
N LEU A 105 -22.33 26.38 1.07
CA LEU A 105 -23.47 27.29 1.01
C LEU A 105 -24.66 26.70 0.23
N GLU A 106 -24.45 25.81 -0.73
CA GLU A 106 -25.57 25.24 -1.52
C GLU A 106 -26.32 24.10 -0.79
N ASP A 107 -25.70 23.46 0.21
CA ASP A 107 -26.33 22.37 0.97
C ASP A 107 -27.17 22.84 2.18
N VAL A 108 -27.12 24.14 2.53
CA VAL A 108 -27.82 24.71 3.71
C VAL A 108 -29.12 25.44 3.35
N GLU A 109 -29.34 25.72 2.06
CA GLU A 109 -30.44 26.58 1.59
C GLU A 109 -31.47 25.82 0.72
N ALA A 110 -31.62 24.51 0.94
CA ALA A 110 -32.60 23.63 0.30
C ALA A 110 -33.50 22.91 1.32
#